data_AF-A0A1E3GYU7-F1
#
_entry.id   AF-A0A1E3GYU7-F1
#
_cell.length_a   1.000
_cell.length_b   1.000
_cell.length_c   1.000
_cell.angle_alpha   90.00
_cell.angle_beta   90.00
_cell.angle_gamma   90.00
#
_symmetry.space_group_name_H-M   'P 1'
#
loop_
_entity.id
_entity.type
_entity.pdbx_description
1 polymer ?
#
loop_
_entity_poly.entity_id
_entity_poly.type
_entity_poly.pdbx_seq_one_letter_code
_entity_poly.pdbx_strand_id
1 'polypeptide(L)'
;MGSNSISAVDLRNFIDRIENIREQKTALADDEKLVFAEAKALGFSAPTMRDILKIRTQKPADRQEAESLLDLYMSAMGMATETPLFRHVGLMSVDISARESVVEALKELVPINGELIVKAGGGAVRLWRDQEGTAHAEDFVERPAPQARAAVAAAPRTGKAPPPEASPAQAEEMGRQAARDNQAIITNPFPFGDARRPLWDRGWRVETGGDGMGPEDE
;
A
#
# COMPACT_ATOMS: atom_id res chain seq x y z
N MET A 1 80.63 14.98 -40.70
CA MET A 1 79.78 15.74 -39.77
C MET A 1 78.45 16.00 -40.47
N GLY A 2 77.32 15.60 -39.90
CA GLY A 2 76.01 15.97 -40.43
C GLY A 2 75.02 14.81 -40.53
N SER A 3 74.30 14.54 -39.45
CA SER A 3 73.00 13.84 -39.47
C SER A 3 72.23 13.92 -38.13
N ASN A 4 72.65 14.77 -37.18
CA ASN A 4 72.25 14.61 -35.77
C ASN A 4 71.45 15.78 -35.16
N SER A 5 70.98 16.75 -35.94
CA SER A 5 70.55 18.03 -35.35
C SER A 5 69.06 18.37 -35.42
N ILE A 6 68.25 17.70 -36.25
CA ILE A 6 66.81 18.04 -36.36
C ILE A 6 65.95 16.88 -35.87
N SER A 7 66.11 15.67 -36.41
CA SER A 7 65.27 14.51 -36.04
C SER A 7 65.42 14.04 -34.58
N ALA A 8 66.63 14.10 -33.99
CA ALA A 8 66.85 13.65 -32.61
C ALA A 8 66.35 14.65 -31.55
N VAL A 9 66.36 15.94 -31.87
CA VAL A 9 65.85 17.00 -30.99
C VAL A 9 64.32 16.98 -30.99
N ASP A 10 63.71 16.90 -32.18
CA ASP A 10 62.26 16.80 -32.32
C ASP A 10 61.72 15.53 -31.65
N LEU A 11 62.40 14.39 -31.84
CA LEU A 11 62.03 13.14 -31.17
C LEU A 11 62.08 13.25 -29.65
N ARG A 12 63.13 13.86 -29.08
CA ARG A 12 63.22 14.09 -27.63
C ARG A 12 62.09 14.99 -27.13
N ASN A 13 61.81 16.08 -27.84
CA ASN A 13 60.69 16.97 -27.52
C ASN A 13 59.33 16.24 -27.54
N PHE A 14 59.09 15.34 -28.51
CA PHE A 14 57.87 14.53 -28.54
C PHE A 14 57.81 13.54 -27.37
N ILE A 15 58.91 12.86 -27.04
CA ILE A 15 58.99 11.91 -25.92
C ILE A 15 58.70 12.63 -24.60
N ASP A 16 59.40 13.73 -24.32
CA ASP A 16 59.25 14.49 -23.07
C ASP A 16 57.79 14.96 -22.89
N ARG A 17 57.14 15.42 -23.97
CA ARG A 17 55.72 15.79 -23.96
C ARG A 17 54.79 14.61 -23.68
N ILE A 18 55.06 13.45 -24.28
CA ILE A 18 54.25 12.24 -24.06
C ILE A 18 54.42 11.72 -22.63
N GLU A 19 55.63 11.75 -22.09
CA GLU A 19 55.92 11.34 -20.71
C GLU A 19 55.19 12.22 -19.71
N ASN A 20 55.26 13.54 -19.87
CA ASN A 20 54.48 14.48 -19.06
C ASN A 20 52.96 14.23 -19.16
N ILE A 21 52.43 13.96 -20.36
CA ILE A 21 51.00 13.61 -20.53
C ILE A 21 50.67 12.29 -19.81
N ARG A 22 51.56 11.29 -19.84
CA ARG A 22 51.35 10.00 -19.15
C ARG A 22 51.38 10.15 -17.64
N GLU A 23 52.29 10.97 -17.12
CA GLU A 23 52.34 11.30 -15.70
C GLU A 23 51.05 12.00 -15.26
N GLN A 24 50.59 13.02 -16.00
CA GLN A 24 49.32 13.70 -15.73
C GLN A 24 48.12 12.75 -15.78
N LYS A 25 48.05 11.85 -16.78
CA LYS A 25 47.00 10.83 -16.85
C LYS A 25 47.01 9.90 -15.64
N THR A 26 48.19 9.55 -15.14
CA THR A 26 48.33 8.69 -13.96
C THR A 26 47.85 9.43 -12.71
N ALA A 27 48.29 10.67 -12.52
CA ALA A 27 47.83 11.51 -11.41
C ALA A 27 46.30 11.69 -11.42
N LEU A 28 45.71 12.02 -12.58
CA LEU A 28 44.26 12.17 -12.72
C LEU A 28 43.50 10.86 -12.46
N ALA A 29 44.06 9.72 -12.88
CA ALA A 29 43.46 8.41 -12.62
C ALA A 29 43.51 8.05 -11.13
N ASP A 30 44.55 8.47 -10.41
CA ASP A 30 44.65 8.27 -8.97
C ASP A 30 43.70 9.20 -8.20
N ASP A 31 43.56 10.46 -8.64
CA ASP A 31 42.53 11.38 -8.11
C ASP A 31 41.12 10.82 -8.30
N GLU A 32 40.81 10.27 -9.49
CA GLU A 32 39.53 9.62 -9.77
C GLU A 32 39.26 8.45 -8.80
N LYS A 33 40.28 7.63 -8.49
CA LYS A 33 40.16 6.54 -7.52
C LYS A 33 39.87 7.05 -6.11
N LEU A 34 40.47 8.17 -5.69
CA LEU A 34 40.19 8.79 -4.40
C LEU A 34 38.73 9.22 -4.30
N VAL A 35 38.18 9.85 -5.34
CA VAL A 35 36.75 10.23 -5.39
C VAL A 35 35.84 9.00 -5.27
N PHE A 36 36.15 7.90 -5.96
CA PHE A 36 35.41 6.65 -5.80
C PHE A 36 35.55 6.04 -4.40
N ALA A 37 36.71 6.18 -3.75
CA ALA A 37 36.93 5.71 -2.39
C ALA A 37 36.12 6.52 -1.37
N GLU A 38 36.08 7.85 -1.52
CA GLU A 38 35.23 8.74 -0.73
C GLU A 38 33.75 8.40 -0.89
N ALA A 39 33.28 8.24 -2.13
CA ALA A 39 31.90 7.83 -2.41
C ALA A 39 31.56 6.47 -1.78
N LYS A 40 32.50 5.52 -1.81
CA LYS A 40 32.33 4.22 -1.16
C LYS A 40 32.24 4.34 0.36
N ALA A 41 33.04 5.21 0.97
CA ALA A 41 32.96 5.47 2.42
C ALA A 41 31.60 6.06 2.82
N LEU A 42 30.95 6.81 1.93
CA LEU A 42 29.59 7.32 2.09
C LEU A 42 28.49 6.30 1.75
N GLY A 43 28.84 5.08 1.33
CA GLY A 43 27.90 4.01 1.01
C GLY A 43 27.43 3.94 -0.44
N PHE A 44 28.02 4.72 -1.36
CA PHE A 44 27.69 4.63 -2.78
C PHE A 44 28.37 3.42 -3.47
N SER A 45 27.69 2.87 -4.48
CA SER A 45 28.20 1.76 -5.31
C SER A 45 29.08 2.30 -6.45
N ALA A 46 30.39 2.08 -6.37
CA ALA A 46 31.33 2.48 -7.43
C ALA A 46 31.01 1.85 -8.80
N PRO A 47 30.61 0.57 -8.93
CA PRO A 47 30.15 0.01 -10.21
C PRO A 47 28.98 0.80 -10.82
N THR A 48 27.94 1.06 -10.02
CA THR A 48 26.74 1.78 -10.47
C THR A 48 27.06 3.22 -10.87
N MET A 49 27.96 3.89 -10.15
CA MET A 49 28.42 5.24 -10.51
C MET A 49 29.15 5.25 -11.87
N ARG A 50 29.97 4.23 -12.17
CA ARG A 50 30.61 4.10 -13.49
C ARG A 50 29.59 3.90 -14.60
N ASP A 51 28.55 3.12 -14.35
CA ASP A 51 27.45 2.94 -15.30
C ASP A 51 26.75 4.28 -15.57
N ILE A 52 26.50 5.08 -14.53
CA ILE A 52 25.92 6.43 -14.66
C ILE A 52 26.84 7.34 -15.48
N LEU A 53 28.15 7.36 -15.21
CA LEU A 53 29.10 8.15 -15.99
C LEU A 53 29.07 7.76 -17.47
N LYS A 54 29.02 6.45 -17.76
CA LYS A 54 28.88 5.95 -19.13
C LYS A 54 27.59 6.42 -19.78
N ILE A 55 26.44 6.29 -19.10
CA ILE A 55 25.15 6.77 -19.59
C ILE A 55 25.18 8.28 -19.86
N ARG A 56 25.83 9.07 -19.00
CA ARG A 56 25.94 10.53 -19.16
C ARG A 56 26.76 10.95 -20.38
N THR A 57 27.66 10.10 -20.87
CA THR A 57 28.42 10.37 -22.10
C THR A 57 27.68 10.01 -23.38
N GLN A 58 26.60 9.22 -23.29
CA GLN A 58 25.80 8.82 -24.45
C GLN A 58 24.93 9.98 -24.95
N LYS A 59 24.65 10.00 -26.25
CA LYS A 59 23.69 10.95 -26.83
C LYS A 59 22.28 10.59 -26.38
N PRO A 60 21.38 11.57 -26.20
CA PRO A 60 20.00 11.31 -25.77
C PRO A 60 19.24 10.32 -26.65
N ALA A 61 19.40 10.41 -27.98
CA ALA A 61 18.74 9.49 -28.92
C ALA A 61 19.23 8.05 -28.76
N ASP A 62 20.55 7.85 -28.79
CA ASP A 62 21.17 6.53 -28.62
C ASP A 62 20.80 5.90 -27.26
N ARG A 63 20.71 6.72 -26.21
CA ARG A 63 20.25 6.29 -24.89
C ARG A 63 18.80 5.82 -24.92
N GLN A 64 17.90 6.60 -25.53
CA GLN A 64 16.48 6.28 -25.63
C GLN A 64 16.25 4.96 -26.38
N GLU A 65 16.96 4.76 -27.49
CA GLU A 65 16.90 3.54 -28.29
C GLU A 65 17.41 2.34 -27.48
N ALA A 66 18.56 2.48 -26.81
CA ALA A 66 19.13 1.42 -25.97
C ALA A 66 18.23 1.06 -24.78
N GLU A 67 17.62 2.05 -24.11
CA GLU A 67 16.65 1.83 -23.04
C GLU A 67 15.40 1.11 -23.56
N SER A 68 14.90 1.47 -24.74
CA SER A 68 13.72 0.82 -25.34
C SER A 68 13.99 -0.64 -25.71
N LEU A 69 15.16 -0.93 -26.28
CA LEU A 69 15.57 -2.30 -26.60
C LEU A 69 15.79 -3.14 -25.35
N LEU A 70 16.39 -2.55 -24.31
CA LEU A 70 16.60 -3.23 -23.03
C LEU A 70 15.28 -3.63 -22.40
N ASP A 71 14.29 -2.72 -22.39
CA ASP A 71 12.96 -2.97 -21.86
C ASP A 71 12.24 -4.09 -22.63
N LEU A 72 12.30 -4.06 -23.97
CA LEU A 72 11.77 -5.12 -24.82
C LEU A 72 12.38 -6.49 -24.47
N TYR A 73 13.70 -6.56 -24.30
CA TYR A 73 14.39 -7.80 -23.99
C TYR A 73 14.12 -8.28 -22.56
N MET A 74 14.06 -7.36 -21.58
CA MET A 74 13.65 -7.70 -20.22
C MET A 74 12.22 -8.24 -20.19
N SER A 75 11.30 -7.63 -20.93
CA SER A 75 9.93 -8.11 -21.10
C SER A 75 9.87 -9.51 -21.70
N ALA A 76 10.59 -9.74 -22.80
CA ALA A 76 10.67 -11.06 -23.43
C ALA A 76 11.24 -12.14 -22.50
N MET A 77 12.11 -11.77 -21.55
CA MET A 77 12.69 -12.68 -20.55
C MET A 77 11.85 -12.78 -19.26
N GLY A 78 10.69 -12.12 -19.16
CA GLY A 78 9.90 -12.07 -17.93
C GLY A 78 10.58 -11.34 -16.76
N MET A 79 11.61 -10.54 -17.07
CA MET A 79 12.37 -9.71 -16.13
C MET A 79 11.90 -8.26 -16.11
N ALA A 80 10.90 -7.91 -16.93
CA ALA A 80 10.29 -6.59 -16.89
C ALA A 80 9.75 -6.37 -15.47
N THR A 81 10.39 -5.44 -14.76
CA THR A 81 9.79 -4.87 -13.56
C THR A 81 8.60 -4.06 -14.07
N GLU A 82 7.38 -4.43 -13.71
CA GLU A 82 6.18 -3.70 -14.13
C GLU A 82 6.45 -2.20 -13.98
N THR A 83 6.32 -1.47 -15.08
CA THR A 83 6.64 -0.05 -15.09
C THR A 83 5.71 0.64 -14.10
N PRO A 84 6.22 1.51 -13.21
CA PRO A 84 5.35 2.33 -12.39
C PRO A 84 4.30 3.01 -13.26
N LEU A 85 3.04 2.98 -12.83
CA LEU A 85 1.85 3.36 -13.62
C LEU A 85 2.04 4.66 -14.43
N PHE A 86 2.78 5.62 -13.89
CA PHE A 86 3.07 6.92 -14.52
C PHE A 86 3.89 6.84 -15.82
N ARG A 87 4.80 5.85 -15.97
CA ARG A 87 5.60 5.68 -17.20
C ARG A 87 4.74 5.10 -18.32
N HIS A 88 3.79 4.23 -17.98
CA HIS A 88 2.85 3.66 -18.95
C HIS A 88 1.91 4.74 -19.52
N VAL A 89 1.38 5.60 -18.65
CA VAL A 89 0.52 6.73 -19.07
C VAL A 89 1.29 7.74 -19.96
N GLY A 90 2.58 8.00 -19.66
CA GLY A 90 3.41 8.89 -20.48
C GLY A 90 3.69 8.37 -21.90
N LEU A 91 3.69 7.05 -22.11
CA LEU A 91 3.84 6.44 -23.43
C LEU A 91 2.53 6.48 -24.26
N MET A 92 1.39 6.65 -23.60
CA MET A 92 0.06 6.66 -24.25
C MET A 92 -0.33 8.00 -24.89
N SER A 93 0.58 8.98 -24.99
CA SER A 93 0.30 10.31 -25.58
C SER A 93 -0.96 10.98 -25.02
N VAL A 94 -1.11 10.95 -23.70
CA VAL A 94 -2.29 11.44 -22.99
C VAL A 94 -2.14 12.92 -22.68
N ASP A 95 -3.18 13.71 -22.89
CA ASP A 95 -3.20 15.10 -22.45
C ASP A 95 -3.40 15.15 -20.93
N ILE A 96 -2.30 15.36 -20.20
CA ILE A 96 -2.29 15.38 -18.73
C ILE A 96 -3.04 16.61 -18.17
N SER A 97 -3.34 17.62 -19.00
CA SER A 97 -4.09 18.80 -18.57
C SER A 97 -5.60 18.57 -18.53
N ALA A 98 -6.10 17.53 -19.22
CA ALA A 98 -7.51 17.17 -19.26
C ALA A 98 -7.80 15.95 -18.37
N ARG A 99 -8.53 16.15 -17.27
CA ARG A 99 -8.92 15.09 -16.33
C ARG A 99 -9.56 13.89 -17.02
N GLU A 100 -10.43 14.13 -18.01
CA GLU A 100 -11.11 13.08 -18.77
C GLU A 100 -10.14 12.25 -19.63
N SER A 101 -9.15 12.88 -20.27
CA SER A 101 -8.15 12.19 -21.08
C SER A 101 -7.29 11.24 -20.23
N VAL A 102 -6.91 11.70 -19.03
CA VAL A 102 -6.19 10.87 -18.04
C VAL A 102 -7.06 9.70 -17.55
N VAL A 103 -8.36 9.93 -17.31
CA VAL A 103 -9.29 8.88 -16.89
C VAL A 103 -9.44 7.79 -17.95
N GLU A 104 -9.61 8.16 -19.22
CA GLU A 104 -9.75 7.18 -20.31
C GLU A 104 -8.47 6.35 -20.50
N ALA A 105 -7.29 6.98 -20.46
CA ALA A 105 -6.04 6.22 -20.56
C ALA A 105 -5.84 5.25 -19.39
N LEU A 106 -6.26 5.63 -18.18
CA LEU A 106 -6.12 4.80 -17.00
C LEU A 106 -7.11 3.62 -16.95
N LYS A 107 -8.24 3.68 -17.67
CA LYS A 107 -9.16 2.52 -17.83
C LYS A 107 -8.48 1.34 -18.52
N GLU A 108 -7.51 1.59 -19.40
CA GLU A 108 -6.73 0.54 -20.06
C GLU A 108 -5.76 -0.19 -19.12
N LEU A 109 -5.48 0.39 -17.95
CA LEU A 109 -4.57 -0.19 -16.95
C LEU A 109 -5.30 -0.93 -15.82
N VAL A 110 -6.63 -0.90 -15.81
CA VAL A 110 -7.43 -1.61 -14.82
C VAL A 110 -7.43 -3.11 -15.18
N PRO A 111 -6.93 -4.01 -14.31
CA PRO A 111 -6.96 -5.44 -14.58
C PRO A 111 -8.39 -5.99 -14.54
N ILE A 112 -8.63 -7.11 -15.24
CA ILE A 112 -9.92 -7.80 -15.21
C ILE A 112 -10.23 -8.22 -13.75
N ASN A 113 -11.44 -7.89 -13.26
CA ASN A 113 -11.84 -8.02 -11.85
C ASN A 113 -11.04 -7.14 -10.85
N GLY A 114 -10.41 -6.05 -11.31
CA GLY A 114 -9.69 -5.10 -10.48
C GLY A 114 -10.29 -3.70 -10.47
N GLU A 115 -9.81 -2.88 -9.53
CA GLU A 115 -10.17 -1.47 -9.41
C GLU A 115 -8.93 -0.59 -9.15
N LEU A 116 -8.99 0.66 -9.62
CA LEU A 116 -7.96 1.67 -9.43
C LEU A 116 -8.60 2.99 -8.99
N ILE A 117 -8.13 3.56 -7.88
CA ILE A 117 -8.64 4.83 -7.34
C ILE A 117 -7.62 5.94 -7.58
N VAL A 118 -8.01 6.95 -8.36
CA VAL A 118 -7.17 8.10 -8.72
C VAL A 118 -7.58 9.32 -7.91
N LYS A 119 -6.64 9.94 -7.17
CA LYS A 119 -6.85 11.22 -6.47
C LYS A 119 -6.03 12.32 -7.16
N ALA A 120 -6.69 13.20 -7.90
CA ALA A 120 -6.03 14.31 -8.61
C ALA A 120 -6.81 15.61 -8.42
N GLY A 121 -6.30 16.53 -7.59
CA GLY A 121 -6.60 17.97 -7.57
C GLY A 121 -8.04 18.46 -7.35
N GLY A 122 -9.06 17.59 -7.31
CA GLY A 122 -10.46 18.01 -7.19
C GLY A 122 -11.48 16.91 -6.88
N GLY A 123 -11.05 15.67 -6.67
CA GLY A 123 -11.91 14.52 -6.33
C GLY A 123 -11.18 13.20 -6.51
N ALA A 124 -11.73 12.12 -5.95
CA ALA A 124 -11.26 10.78 -6.27
C ALA A 124 -12.17 10.16 -7.35
N VAL A 125 -11.59 9.43 -8.30
CA VAL A 125 -12.33 8.69 -9.33
C VAL A 125 -11.98 7.22 -9.18
N ARG A 126 -12.98 6.35 -9.16
CA ARG A 126 -12.82 4.89 -9.17
C ARG A 126 -13.00 4.38 -10.59
N LEU A 127 -11.99 3.67 -11.06
CA LEU A 127 -11.98 2.98 -12.35
C LEU A 127 -12.02 1.48 -12.08
N TRP A 128 -12.91 0.74 -12.74
CA TRP A 128 -13.06 -0.71 -12.53
C TRP A 128 -13.44 -1.43 -13.82
N ARG A 129 -13.15 -2.72 -13.92
CA ARG A 129 -13.58 -3.58 -15.04
C ARG A 129 -14.46 -4.72 -14.53
N ASP A 130 -15.52 -5.01 -15.27
CA ASP A 130 -16.37 -6.17 -14.99
C ASP A 130 -15.76 -7.49 -15.53
N GLN A 131 -16.47 -8.60 -15.27
CA GLN A 131 -16.08 -9.94 -15.72
C GLN A 131 -16.08 -10.09 -17.24
N GLU A 132 -16.77 -9.21 -17.96
CA GLU A 132 -16.81 -9.16 -19.42
C GLU A 132 -15.67 -8.30 -20.00
N GLY A 133 -14.89 -7.63 -19.12
CA GLY A 133 -13.76 -6.79 -19.48
C GLY A 133 -14.13 -5.35 -19.83
N THR A 134 -15.39 -4.94 -19.65
CA THR A 134 -15.85 -3.57 -19.91
C THR A 134 -15.38 -2.64 -18.80
N ALA A 135 -14.82 -1.49 -19.18
CA ALA A 135 -14.27 -0.51 -18.25
C ALA A 135 -15.29 0.56 -17.86
N HIS A 136 -15.35 0.85 -16.55
CA HIS A 136 -16.28 1.79 -15.93
C HIS A 136 -15.51 2.85 -15.14
N ALA A 137 -16.10 4.04 -15.01
CA ALA A 137 -15.55 5.14 -14.22
C ALA A 137 -16.67 5.85 -13.43
N GLU A 138 -16.44 6.06 -12.14
CA GLU A 138 -17.39 6.75 -11.25
C GLU A 138 -16.65 7.69 -10.28
N ASP A 139 -17.33 8.75 -9.86
CA ASP A 139 -16.82 9.61 -8.78
C ASP A 139 -16.79 8.81 -7.48
N PHE A 140 -15.61 8.75 -6.86
CA PHE A 140 -15.38 8.07 -5.60
C PHE A 140 -15.34 9.09 -4.48
N VAL A 141 -16.34 9.05 -3.60
CA VAL A 141 -16.23 9.71 -2.30
C VAL A 141 -15.73 8.66 -1.33
N GLU A 142 -14.47 8.79 -0.93
CA GLU A 142 -13.92 7.96 0.15
C GLU A 142 -14.78 8.20 1.38
N ARG A 143 -15.62 7.22 1.73
CA ARG A 143 -16.36 7.27 2.98
C ARG A 143 -15.27 7.35 4.04
N PRO A 144 -15.21 8.42 4.86
CA PRO A 144 -14.20 8.49 5.90
C PRO A 144 -14.32 7.19 6.68
N ALA A 145 -13.20 6.47 6.83
CA ALA A 145 -13.12 5.39 7.81
C ALA A 145 -13.81 5.94 9.05
N PRO A 146 -14.81 5.23 9.63
CA PRO A 146 -15.56 5.76 10.75
C PRO A 146 -14.53 6.29 11.71
N GLN A 147 -14.45 7.62 11.85
CA GLN A 147 -13.46 8.24 12.71
C GLN A 147 -13.65 7.49 14.01
N ALA A 148 -12.62 6.80 14.50
CA ALA A 148 -12.68 6.11 15.77
C ALA A 148 -13.25 7.15 16.71
N ARG A 149 -14.55 7.00 17.04
CA ARG A 149 -15.38 8.08 17.60
C ARG A 149 -14.54 8.61 18.73
N ALA A 150 -13.96 9.80 18.57
CA ALA A 150 -12.88 10.29 19.44
C ALA A 150 -13.38 10.06 20.84
N ALA A 151 -12.79 9.07 21.55
CA ALA A 151 -13.48 8.25 22.55
C ALA A 151 -14.57 9.09 23.22
N VAL A 152 -15.80 9.02 22.68
CA VAL A 152 -16.88 9.85 23.21
C VAL A 152 -16.98 9.31 24.60
N ALA A 153 -16.52 10.09 25.59
CA ALA A 153 -16.42 9.68 26.99
C ALA A 153 -17.64 8.84 27.26
N ALA A 154 -17.41 7.54 27.48
CA ALA A 154 -18.43 6.53 27.32
C ALA A 154 -19.73 7.07 27.91
N ALA A 155 -20.74 7.29 27.06
CA ALA A 155 -22.05 7.70 27.55
C ALA A 155 -22.36 6.75 28.71
N PRO A 156 -22.76 7.26 29.89
CA PRO A 156 -22.87 6.44 31.08
C PRO A 156 -23.69 5.22 30.69
N ARG A 157 -23.09 4.03 30.78
CA ARG A 157 -23.81 2.78 30.56
C ARG A 157 -25.02 2.88 31.46
N THR A 158 -26.21 3.04 30.86
CA THR A 158 -27.45 3.13 31.60
C THR A 158 -27.49 1.89 32.48
N GLY A 159 -27.44 2.11 33.80
CA GLY A 159 -27.52 1.01 34.74
C GLY A 159 -28.79 0.22 34.42
N LYS A 160 -28.65 -1.11 34.23
CA LYS A 160 -29.79 -2.02 34.17
C LYS A 160 -30.67 -1.68 35.38
N ALA A 161 -31.97 -1.43 35.16
CA ALA A 161 -32.89 -1.01 36.21
C ALA A 161 -32.69 -1.88 37.47
N PRO A 162 -32.74 -1.30 38.68
CA PRO A 162 -32.55 -2.06 39.91
C PRO A 162 -33.51 -3.26 39.92
N PRO A 163 -33.04 -4.44 40.35
CA PRO A 163 -33.88 -5.62 40.36
C PRO A 163 -35.14 -5.36 41.20
N PRO A 164 -36.29 -5.91 40.81
CA PRO A 164 -37.54 -5.70 41.53
C PRO A 164 -37.41 -6.11 43.00
N GLU A 165 -38.01 -5.33 43.89
CA GLU A 165 -38.12 -5.67 45.32
C GLU A 165 -39.14 -6.79 45.50
N ALA A 166 -38.67 -8.03 45.35
CA ALA A 166 -39.46 -9.25 45.55
C ALA A 166 -38.84 -10.12 46.63
N SER A 167 -39.69 -10.73 47.47
CA SER A 167 -39.33 -11.83 48.36
C SER A 167 -38.97 -13.10 47.56
N PRO A 168 -38.30 -14.09 48.18
CA PRO A 168 -37.98 -15.37 47.54
C PRO A 168 -39.18 -16.06 46.88
N ALA A 169 -40.34 -16.09 47.56
CA ALA A 169 -41.56 -16.70 47.04
C ALA A 169 -42.17 -15.90 45.88
N GLN A 170 -42.09 -14.56 45.94
CA GLN A 170 -42.55 -13.69 44.84
C GLN A 170 -41.65 -13.83 43.61
N ALA A 171 -40.33 -14.00 43.78
CA ALA A 171 -39.42 -14.23 42.68
C ALA A 171 -39.74 -15.53 41.91
N GLU A 172 -40.09 -16.61 42.62
CA GLU A 172 -40.53 -17.86 42.01
C GLU A 172 -41.86 -17.73 41.28
N GLU A 173 -42.85 -17.04 41.86
CA GLU A 173 -44.13 -16.75 41.20
C GLU A 173 -43.96 -15.89 39.94
N MET A 174 -43.07 -14.89 39.99
CA MET A 174 -42.72 -14.08 38.83
C MET A 174 -42.13 -14.92 37.69
N GLY A 175 -41.40 -15.99 38.02
CA GLY A 175 -40.88 -16.94 37.04
C GLY A 175 -41.99 -17.75 36.38
N ARG A 176 -42.94 -18.27 37.17
CA ARG A 176 -44.14 -18.96 36.66
C ARG A 176 -44.97 -18.06 35.76
N GLN A 177 -45.21 -16.82 36.17
CA GLN A 177 -45.99 -15.87 35.39
C GLN A 177 -45.30 -15.54 34.06
N ALA A 178 -43.98 -15.31 34.06
CA ALA A 178 -43.22 -15.05 32.84
C ALA A 178 -43.28 -16.23 31.85
N ALA A 179 -43.29 -17.47 32.35
CA ALA A 179 -43.51 -18.66 31.52
C ALA A 179 -44.93 -18.69 30.91
N ARG A 180 -45.98 -18.38 31.69
CA ARG A 180 -47.36 -18.24 31.17
C ARG A 180 -47.49 -17.17 30.10
N ASP A 181 -46.70 -16.11 30.23
CA ASP A 181 -46.65 -14.99 29.30
C ASP A 181 -45.73 -15.25 28.09
N ASN A 182 -45.25 -16.50 27.90
CA ASN A 182 -44.32 -16.91 26.84
C ASN A 182 -43.02 -16.08 26.77
N GLN A 183 -42.54 -15.55 27.91
CA GLN A 183 -41.25 -14.88 27.97
C GLN A 183 -40.11 -15.89 28.11
N ALA A 184 -39.02 -15.70 27.37
CA ALA A 184 -37.85 -16.57 27.46
C ALA A 184 -37.10 -16.42 28.80
N ILE A 185 -36.48 -17.49 29.29
CA ILE A 185 -35.76 -17.50 30.58
C ILE A 185 -34.64 -16.44 30.67
N ILE A 186 -34.10 -16.00 29.52
CA ILE A 186 -33.08 -14.94 29.42
C ILE A 186 -33.59 -13.56 29.88
N THR A 187 -34.91 -13.36 29.98
CA THR A 187 -35.53 -12.11 30.44
C THR A 187 -35.53 -11.96 31.96
N ASN A 188 -34.95 -12.92 32.70
CA ASN A 188 -34.85 -12.88 34.15
C ASN A 188 -34.38 -11.49 34.65
N PRO A 189 -35.21 -10.79 35.45
CA PRO A 189 -34.94 -9.42 35.86
C PRO A 189 -33.85 -9.31 36.93
N PHE A 190 -33.50 -10.42 37.59
CA PHE A 190 -32.48 -10.43 38.64
C PHE A 190 -31.05 -10.51 38.04
N PRO A 191 -30.07 -9.76 38.56
CA PRO A 191 -28.70 -9.81 38.09
C PRO A 191 -27.99 -11.10 38.51
N PHE A 192 -26.83 -11.37 37.90
CA PHE A 192 -25.97 -12.47 38.30
C PHE A 192 -25.48 -12.29 39.74
N GLY A 193 -25.57 -13.35 40.55
CA GLY A 193 -25.23 -13.34 41.98
C GLY A 193 -26.39 -13.03 42.94
N ASP A 194 -27.56 -12.63 42.43
CA ASP A 194 -28.76 -12.44 43.26
C ASP A 194 -29.37 -13.79 43.66
N ALA A 195 -29.64 -14.00 44.95
CA ALA A 195 -30.24 -15.24 45.47
C ALA A 195 -31.64 -15.52 44.89
N ARG A 196 -32.33 -14.51 44.35
CA ARG A 196 -33.66 -14.59 43.75
C ARG A 196 -33.63 -15.07 42.30
N ARG A 197 -32.51 -14.89 41.59
CA ARG A 197 -32.31 -15.35 40.20
C ARG A 197 -32.63 -16.85 40.02
N PRO A 198 -32.05 -17.79 40.80
CA PRO A 198 -32.34 -19.22 40.64
C PRO A 198 -33.77 -19.61 41.06
N LEU A 199 -34.44 -18.80 41.89
CA LEU A 199 -35.83 -19.03 42.29
C LEU A 199 -36.79 -18.65 41.16
N TRP A 200 -36.53 -17.54 40.49
CA TRP A 200 -37.26 -17.14 39.28
C TRP A 200 -37.08 -18.18 38.16
N ASP A 201 -35.83 -18.62 37.90
CA ASP A 201 -35.57 -19.66 36.90
C ASP A 201 -36.26 -21.00 37.25
N ARG A 202 -36.39 -21.32 38.55
CA ARG A 202 -37.11 -22.52 39.02
C ARG A 202 -38.60 -22.41 38.74
N GLY A 203 -39.23 -21.28 39.07
CA GLY A 203 -40.65 -21.05 38.78
C GLY A 203 -40.95 -21.16 37.29
N TRP A 204 -40.09 -20.56 36.47
CA TRP A 204 -40.21 -20.63 35.01
C TRP A 204 -40.15 -22.09 34.50
N ARG A 205 -39.17 -22.88 34.97
CA ARG A 205 -38.99 -24.30 34.57
C ARG A 205 -40.13 -25.19 35.05
N VAL A 206 -40.67 -24.96 36.24
CA VAL A 206 -41.82 -25.72 36.76
C VAL A 206 -43.06 -25.51 35.90
N GLU A 207 -43.28 -24.28 35.40
CA GLU A 207 -44.44 -23.95 34.60
C GLU A 207 -44.33 -24.43 33.14
N THR A 208 -43.14 -24.33 32.53
CA THR A 208 -42.95 -24.78 31.13
C THR A 208 -42.64 -26.27 30.99
N GLY A 209 -42.15 -26.92 32.05
CA GLY A 209 -41.70 -28.32 32.02
C GLY A 209 -40.42 -28.56 31.18
N GLY A 210 -39.79 -27.50 30.66
CA GLY A 210 -38.63 -27.54 29.76
C GLY A 210 -37.34 -26.96 30.36
N ASP A 211 -36.23 -27.13 29.65
CA ASP A 211 -34.88 -26.76 30.10
C ASP A 211 -34.53 -25.26 29.96
N GLY A 212 -35.44 -24.43 29.43
CA GLY A 212 -35.21 -22.99 29.33
C GLY A 212 -34.96 -22.47 27.93
N MET A 213 -34.73 -23.35 26.97
CA MET A 213 -34.68 -23.00 25.56
C MET A 213 -36.13 -23.08 25.06
N GLY A 214 -36.66 -22.01 24.46
CA GLY A 214 -37.98 -22.06 23.82
C GLY A 214 -38.03 -23.16 22.75
N PRO A 215 -39.14 -23.30 21.99
CA PRO A 215 -39.12 -24.20 20.83
C PRO A 215 -37.88 -23.88 19.97
N GLU A 216 -37.11 -24.92 19.64
CA GLU A 216 -36.05 -24.84 18.64
C GLU A 216 -36.73 -24.66 17.30
N ASP A 217 -37.11 -23.42 16.97
CA ASP A 217 -37.81 -23.14 15.73
C ASP A 217 -36.91 -23.41 14.51
N GLU A 218 -37.46 -24.24 13.63
CA GLU A 218 -37.15 -24.58 12.23
C GLU A 218 -37.06 -23.35 11.30
#